data_AF-A0A8T4MU71-F1
#
_entry.id   AF-A0A8T4MU71-F1
#
_cell.length_a   1.000
_cell.length_b   1.000
_cell.length_c   1.000
_cell.angle_alpha   90.00
_cell.angle_beta   90.00
_cell.angle_gamma   90.00
#
_symmetry.space_group_name_H-M   'P 1'
#
loop_
_entity.id
_entity.type
_entity.pdbx_description
1 polymer ?
#
loop_
_entity_poly.entity_id
_entity_poly.type
_entity_poly.pdbx_seq_one_letter_code
_entity_poly.pdbx_strand_id
1 'polypeptide(L)'
;MTAIDFQKMRKELILLYERFLKNPESESIKEEFMIYGEEFGKITVLNDYLKSMPVPKDIFSGLCGLSMISDQGWFEDKDKIFTKEIIFNKSKKILEELKKQDKE
;
A
#
# COMPACT_ATOMS: atom_id res chain seq x y z
N MET A 1 23.55 -5.45 0.93
CA MET A 1 22.17 -5.01 0.61
C MET A 1 21.52 -6.13 -0.17
N THR A 2 20.54 -6.83 0.40
CA THR A 2 19.74 -7.81 -0.32
C THR A 2 19.00 -7.05 -1.43
N ALA A 3 19.03 -7.55 -2.67
CA ALA A 3 18.29 -6.94 -3.75
C ALA A 3 16.79 -7.01 -3.42
N ILE A 4 16.07 -5.89 -3.58
CA ILE A 4 14.62 -5.86 -3.35
C ILE A 4 13.95 -6.65 -4.48
N ASP A 5 13.16 -7.66 -4.10
CA ASP A 5 12.32 -8.41 -5.04
C ASP A 5 10.97 -7.73 -5.18
N PHE A 6 10.86 -6.91 -6.22
CA PHE A 6 9.63 -6.18 -6.53
C PHE A 6 8.47 -7.10 -6.93
N GLN A 7 8.73 -8.27 -7.50
CA GLN A 7 7.66 -9.21 -7.85
C GLN A 7 7.06 -9.85 -6.59
N LYS A 8 7.91 -10.23 -5.64
CA LYS A 8 7.45 -10.70 -4.32
C LYS A 8 6.65 -9.63 -3.60
N MET A 9 7.18 -8.40 -3.55
CA MET A 9 6.53 -7.26 -2.91
C MET A 9 5.15 -6.96 -3.51
N ARG A 10 5.01 -7.03 -4.84
CA ARG A 10 3.73 -6.86 -5.54
C ARG A 10 2.70 -7.89 -5.08
N LYS A 11 3.09 -9.16 -5.00
CA LYS A 11 2.18 -10.24 -4.55
C LYS A 11 1.73 -10.04 -3.11
N GLU A 12 2.65 -9.65 -2.22
CA GLU A 12 2.34 -9.37 -0.82
C GLU A 12 1.39 -8.17 -0.69
N LEU A 13 1.62 -7.09 -1.44
CA LEU A 13 0.71 -5.95 -1.52
C LEU A 13 -0.68 -6.37 -2.03
N ILE A 14 -0.77 -7.16 -3.09
CA ILE A 14 -2.05 -7.67 -3.62
C ILE A 14 -2.82 -8.40 -2.52
N LEU A 15 -2.18 -9.32 -1.79
CA LEU A 15 -2.80 -10.08 -0.71
C LEU A 15 -3.30 -9.19 0.43
N LEU A 16 -2.49 -8.20 0.83
CA LEU A 16 -2.86 -7.23 1.86
C LEU A 16 -4.10 -6.43 1.45
N TYR A 17 -4.11 -5.86 0.25
CA TYR A 17 -5.25 -5.10 -0.26
C TYR A 17 -6.50 -5.95 -0.46
N GLU A 18 -6.39 -7.21 -0.92
CA GLU A 18 -7.53 -8.13 -1.02
C GLU A 18 -8.15 -8.44 0.33
N ARG A 19 -7.31 -8.74 1.32
CA ARG A 19 -7.76 -9.03 2.69
C ARG A 19 -8.43 -7.80 3.31
N PHE A 20 -7.82 -6.62 3.15
CA PHE A 20 -8.41 -5.37 3.61
C PHE A 20 -9.77 -5.10 2.97
N LEU A 21 -9.90 -5.23 1.65
CA LEU A 21 -11.18 -5.00 0.97
C LEU A 21 -12.26 -6.02 1.37
N LYS A 22 -11.86 -7.23 1.77
CA LYS A 22 -12.77 -8.26 2.29
C LYS A 22 -13.22 -7.99 3.73
N ASN A 23 -12.33 -7.46 4.57
CA ASN A 23 -12.61 -7.16 5.98
C ASN A 23 -11.87 -5.91 6.46
N PRO A 24 -12.35 -4.70 6.11
CA PRO A 24 -11.62 -3.46 6.34
C PRO A 24 -11.59 -3.04 7.82
N GLU A 25 -12.45 -3.63 8.66
CA GLU A 25 -12.51 -3.35 10.09
C GLU A 25 -11.59 -4.26 10.92
N SER A 26 -10.89 -5.20 10.28
CA SER A 26 -9.95 -6.10 10.95
C SER A 26 -8.72 -5.35 11.44
N GLU A 27 -8.56 -5.26 12.76
CA GLU A 27 -7.37 -4.66 13.38
C GLU A 27 -6.08 -5.40 13.00
N SER A 28 -6.10 -6.73 12.92
CA SER A 28 -4.92 -7.50 12.50
C SER A 28 -4.46 -7.14 11.09
N ILE A 29 -5.39 -6.87 10.16
CA ILE A 29 -5.03 -6.44 8.80
C ILE A 29 -4.43 -5.03 8.83
N LYS A 30 -4.95 -4.13 9.67
CA LYS A 30 -4.42 -2.77 9.83
C LYS A 30 -3.00 -2.79 10.44
N GLU A 31 -2.76 -3.65 11.42
CA GLU A 31 -1.43 -3.89 11.99
C GLU A 31 -0.45 -4.39 10.94
N GLU A 32 -0.87 -5.35 10.09
CA GLU A 32 -0.03 -5.81 8.98
C GLU A 32 0.29 -4.69 7.97
N PHE A 33 -0.67 -3.79 7.68
CA PHE A 33 -0.43 -2.62 6.85
C PHE A 33 0.62 -1.68 7.45
N MET A 34 0.56 -1.45 8.78
CA MET A 34 1.54 -0.64 9.50
C MET A 34 2.93 -1.25 9.45
N ILE A 35 3.06 -2.53 9.81
CA ILE A 35 4.35 -3.24 9.82
C ILE A 35 4.98 -3.23 8.43
N TYR A 36 4.20 -3.58 7.42
CA TYR A 36 4.68 -3.60 6.03
C TYR A 36 5.03 -2.20 5.53
N GLY A 37 4.25 -1.19 5.91
CA GLY A 37 4.52 0.22 5.66
C GLY A 37 5.80 0.72 6.34
N GLU A 38 6.11 0.27 7.55
CA GLU A 38 7.36 0.64 8.24
C GLU A 38 8.59 -0.04 7.63
N GLU A 39 8.46 -1.33 7.31
CA GLU A 39 9.52 -2.15 6.73
C GLU A 39 9.95 -1.61 5.35
N PHE A 40 8.98 -1.20 4.54
CA PHE A 40 9.21 -0.82 3.14
C PHE A 40 8.92 0.64 2.83
N GLY A 41 8.36 1.43 3.74
CA GLY A 41 8.04 2.85 3.51
C GLY A 41 9.27 3.69 3.20
N LYS A 42 10.43 3.30 3.74
CA LYS A 42 11.72 3.95 3.45
C LYS A 42 12.26 3.66 2.04
N ILE A 43 11.72 2.66 1.35
CA ILE A 43 12.07 2.38 -0.06
C ILE A 43 11.64 3.56 -0.96
N THR A 44 10.54 4.24 -0.61
CA THR A 44 10.11 5.45 -1.33
C THR A 44 11.12 6.60 -1.17
N VAL A 45 11.66 6.80 0.04
CA VAL A 45 12.71 7.78 0.36
C VAL A 45 14.06 7.42 -0.28
N LEU A 46 14.39 6.13 -0.36
CA LEU A 46 15.58 5.63 -1.06
C LEU A 46 15.53 5.89 -2.57
N ASN A 47 14.34 5.95 -3.17
CA ASN A 47 14.16 6.22 -4.59
C ASN A 47 14.58 7.66 -4.97
N ASP A 48 14.26 8.64 -4.10
CA ASP A 48 14.71 10.03 -4.26
C ASP A 48 16.24 10.17 -4.09
N TYR A 49 16.86 9.31 -3.28
CA TYR A 49 18.29 9.39 -2.98
C TYR A 49 19.19 8.68 -4.01
N LEU A 50 18.74 7.56 -4.60
CA LEU A 50 19.64 6.68 -5.38
C LEU A 50 19.55 6.81 -6.90
N LYS A 51 18.52 7.43 -7.51
CA LYS A 51 18.35 7.63 -8.98
C LYS A 51 18.49 6.38 -9.90
N SER A 52 18.95 5.22 -9.40
CA SER A 52 19.43 4.09 -10.21
C SER A 52 18.63 2.81 -10.06
N MET A 53 17.63 2.77 -9.17
CA MET A 53 16.67 1.66 -9.04
C MET A 53 15.27 2.23 -8.83
N PRO A 54 14.58 2.63 -9.91
CA PRO A 54 13.24 3.17 -9.79
C PRO A 54 12.31 2.09 -9.23
N VAL A 55 11.73 2.35 -8.07
CA VAL A 55 10.62 1.56 -7.55
C VAL A 55 9.50 1.59 -8.59
N PRO A 56 8.98 0.43 -9.04
CA PRO A 56 7.86 0.39 -9.97
C PRO A 56 6.69 1.23 -9.44
N LYS A 57 6.04 1.98 -10.35
CA LYS A 57 5.00 2.95 -9.97
C LYS A 57 3.83 2.30 -9.23
N ASP A 58 3.45 1.09 -9.60
CA ASP A 58 2.41 0.30 -8.95
C ASP A 58 2.76 -0.04 -7.50
N ILE A 59 4.02 -0.43 -7.26
CA ILE A 59 4.53 -0.72 -5.92
C ILE A 59 4.60 0.56 -5.08
N PHE A 60 5.07 1.66 -5.68
CA PHE A 60 5.08 2.96 -5.01
C PHE A 60 3.68 3.40 -4.59
N SER A 61 2.70 3.34 -5.50
CA SER A 61 1.29 3.60 -5.20
C SER A 61 0.77 2.67 -4.10
N GLY A 62 1.13 1.39 -4.15
CA GLY A 62 0.81 0.39 -3.14
C GLY A 62 1.27 0.80 -1.74
N LEU A 63 2.56 1.12 -1.60
CA LEU A 63 3.18 1.51 -0.33
C LEU A 63 2.62 2.83 0.22
N CYS A 64 2.44 3.85 -0.63
CA CYS A 64 1.84 5.12 -0.21
C CYS A 64 0.38 4.95 0.24
N GLY A 65 -0.36 4.01 -0.37
CA GLY A 65 -1.72 3.69 0.06
C GLY A 65 -1.77 3.03 1.44
N LEU A 66 -0.75 2.26 1.83
CA LEU A 66 -0.68 1.66 3.17
C LEU A 66 -0.59 2.75 4.26
N SER A 67 0.33 3.71 4.10
CA SER A 67 0.49 4.84 5.05
C SER A 67 -0.79 5.67 5.16
N MET A 68 -1.52 5.87 4.07
CA MET A 68 -2.82 6.54 4.12
C MET A 68 -3.84 5.78 4.98
N ILE A 69 -3.82 4.44 4.93
CA ILE A 69 -4.75 3.58 5.70
C ILE A 69 -4.33 3.51 7.18
N SER A 70 -3.04 3.47 7.49
CA SER A 70 -2.53 3.43 8.85
C SER A 70 -2.63 4.78 9.57
N ASP A 71 -2.23 5.87 8.93
CA ASP A 71 -1.93 7.14 9.61
C ASP A 71 -3.18 8.03 9.73
N GLN A 72 -4.08 7.97 8.75
CA GLN A 72 -5.32 8.75 8.76
C GLN A 72 -6.45 8.04 9.52
N GLY A 73 -6.25 6.75 9.78
CA GLY A 73 -7.15 5.84 10.46
C GLY A 73 -8.46 5.60 9.70
N TRP A 74 -9.04 4.43 9.92
CA TRP A 74 -10.41 4.10 9.49
C TRP A 74 -11.47 4.83 10.35
N PHE A 75 -11.24 6.10 10.67
CA PHE A 75 -12.12 6.92 11.47
C PHE A 75 -12.95 7.81 10.55
N GLU A 76 -14.27 7.80 10.74
CA GLU A 76 -15.14 8.80 10.12
C GLU A 76 -14.88 10.14 10.81
N ASP A 77 -13.92 10.89 10.27
CA ASP A 77 -13.82 12.30 10.56
C ASP A 77 -14.59 13.02 9.46
N LYS A 78 -15.84 13.42 9.75
CA LYS A 78 -16.77 14.02 8.78
C LYS A 78 -16.25 15.34 8.18
N ASP A 79 -15.26 15.96 8.83
CA ASP A 79 -14.62 17.19 8.41
C ASP A 79 -13.31 16.96 7.61
N LYS A 80 -12.88 15.69 7.39
CA LYS A 80 -11.65 15.36 6.65
C LYS A 80 -11.89 14.88 5.22
N ILE A 81 -10.88 15.14 4.39
CA ILE A 81 -10.76 14.76 2.97
C ILE A 81 -10.75 13.23 2.74
N PHE A 82 -10.58 12.43 3.80
CA PHE A 82 -10.44 10.97 3.73
C PHE A 82 -11.59 10.25 4.46
N THR A 83 -12.72 10.09 3.77
CA THR A 83 -13.80 9.22 4.25
C THR A 83 -13.45 7.74 4.05
N LYS A 84 -14.09 6.84 4.81
CA LYS A 84 -13.97 5.37 4.63
C LYS A 84 -14.20 4.96 3.17
N GLU A 85 -15.17 5.57 2.51
CA GLU A 85 -15.48 5.33 1.10
C GLU A 85 -14.32 5.71 0.17
N ILE A 86 -13.68 6.86 0.39
CA ILE A 86 -12.52 7.30 -0.40
C ILE A 86 -11.35 6.34 -0.21
N ILE A 87 -11.09 5.93 1.03
CA ILE A 87 -10.03 4.95 1.36
C ILE A 87 -10.32 3.62 0.66
N PHE A 88 -11.56 3.13 0.71
CA PHE A 88 -11.98 1.89 0.08
C PHE A 88 -11.85 1.93 -1.44
N ASN A 89 -12.33 3.01 -2.07
CA ASN A 89 -12.25 3.19 -3.53
C ASN A 89 -10.80 3.34 -4.00
N LYS A 90 -9.95 4.03 -3.24
CA LYS A 90 -8.52 4.15 -3.56
C LYS A 90 -7.80 2.80 -3.41
N SER A 91 -8.13 2.03 -2.37
CA SER A 91 -7.61 0.67 -2.17
C SER A 91 -7.97 -0.26 -3.33
N LYS A 92 -9.20 -0.18 -3.85
CA LYS A 92 -9.61 -0.93 -5.06
C LYS A 92 -8.77 -0.56 -6.28
N LYS A 93 -8.57 0.73 -6.54
CA LYS A 93 -7.78 1.20 -7.69
C LYS A 93 -6.33 0.72 -7.60
N ILE A 94 -5.72 0.81 -6.42
CA ILE A 94 -4.36 0.32 -6.18
C ILE A 94 -4.28 -1.19 -6.44
N LEU A 95 -5.24 -1.96 -5.94
CA LEU A 95 -5.28 -3.41 -6.18
C LEU A 95 -5.39 -3.76 -7.67
N GLU A 96 -6.22 -3.03 -8.43
CA GLU A 96 -6.34 -3.22 -9.87
C GLU A 96 -5.03 -2.90 -10.60
N GLU A 97 -4.33 -1.83 -10.22
CA GLU A 97 -3.03 -1.45 -10.78
C GLU A 97 -1.98 -2.53 -10.52
N LEU A 98 -1.86 -3.00 -9.27
CA LEU A 98 -0.95 -4.08 -8.90
C LEU A 98 -1.23 -5.36 -9.68
N LYS A 99 -2.50 -5.76 -9.82
CA LYS A 99 -2.89 -6.97 -10.55
C LYS A 99 -2.65 -6.88 -12.06
N LYS A 100 -2.75 -5.69 -12.66
CA LYS A 100 -2.45 -5.50 -14.08
C LYS A 100 -0.97 -5.78 -14.37
N GLN A 101 -0.09 -5.32 -13.48
CA GLN A 101 1.37 -5.46 -13.61
C GLN A 101 1.91 -6.82 -13.12
N ASP A 102 1.09 -7.64 -12.45
CA ASP A 102 1.45 -9.02 -12.07
C ASP A 102 1.21 -10.04 -13.21
N LYS A 103 0.45 -9.65 -14.24
CA LYS A 103 0.14 -10.46 -15.43
C LYS A 103 1.10 -10.23 -16.60
N GLU A 104 1.96 -9.22 -16.50
CA GLU A 104 3.05 -8.92 -17.46
C GLU A 104 4.34 -9.63 -17.02
#